data_AF-A0A7X6VXV4-F1
#
_entry.id   AF-A0A7X6VXV4-F1
#
_cell.length_a   1.000
_cell.length_b   1.000
_cell.length_c   1.000
_cell.angle_alpha   90.00
_cell.angle_beta   90.00
_cell.angle_gamma   90.00
#
_symmetry.space_group_name_H-M   'P 1'
#
loop_
_entity.id
_entity.type
_entity.pdbx_description
1 polymer ?
#
loop_
_entity_poly.entity_id
_entity_poly.type
_entity_poly.pdbx_seq_one_letter_code
_entity_poly.pdbx_strand_id
1 'polypeptide(L)'
;ENGGYVLAEARIGWNDDRGYASEIIPGLGMHDIFGVRENEVRMRENIEFTVADENHPAMQGLKAGSKLTGSLYAQSLNLLENRDVRILATTEQGQPAIVSTRFGKGESMLAGTYMGMANFRKFNDNNDSFFINLLNWANIKRPFTTSLDGRVSNQVEVRLQDTKDGYLVFIINHSDNREEIEIELKVSADGTYTLRDIINMTQKEVHSSAKTVEISTQIDSKDVHVIEVVSNKKR
;
A
#
# COMPACT_ATOMS: atom_id res chain seq x y z
N GLU A 1 1.74 7.25 18.55
CA GLU A 1 1.15 7.41 19.91
C GLU A 1 -0.32 7.01 19.96
N ASN A 2 -1.20 7.66 19.19
CA ASN A 2 -2.67 7.46 19.27
C ASN A 2 -3.25 6.31 18.42
N GLY A 3 -2.44 5.35 17.98
CA GLY A 3 -2.91 4.19 17.21
C GLY A 3 -2.67 4.23 15.70
N GLY A 4 -1.98 5.25 15.20
CA GLY A 4 -1.58 5.32 13.79
C GLY A 4 -0.49 4.33 13.41
N TYR A 5 -0.47 3.97 12.13
CA TYR A 5 0.56 3.15 11.50
C TYR A 5 1.37 4.03 10.54
N VAL A 6 2.70 3.92 10.57
CA VAL A 6 3.57 4.72 9.70
C VAL A 6 4.68 3.86 9.09
N LEU A 7 4.74 3.81 7.77
CA LEU A 7 5.93 3.35 7.05
C LEU A 7 6.73 4.57 6.61
N ALA A 8 8.03 4.55 6.87
CA ALA A 8 8.97 5.47 6.26
C ALA A 8 10.07 4.69 5.53
N GLU A 9 10.57 5.31 4.47
CA GLU A 9 11.73 4.82 3.73
C GLU A 9 13.00 5.54 4.22
N ALA A 10 14.15 5.18 3.64
CA ALA A 10 15.44 5.74 4.01
C ALA A 10 15.42 7.28 4.03
N ARG A 11 16.34 7.90 4.78
CA ARG A 11 16.53 9.36 4.82
C ARG A 11 15.37 10.17 5.43
N ILE A 12 14.36 9.51 6.00
CA ILE A 12 13.36 10.20 6.81
C ILE A 12 14.02 10.93 7.99
N GLY A 13 13.66 12.19 8.20
CA GLY A 13 14.23 13.00 9.27
C GLY A 13 15.72 13.28 9.12
N TRP A 14 16.27 13.22 7.91
CA TRP A 14 17.69 13.49 7.71
C TRP A 14 18.03 14.97 7.89
N ASN A 15 17.20 15.87 7.33
CA ASN A 15 17.36 17.32 7.48
C ASN A 15 16.15 17.93 8.19
N ASP A 16 16.39 19.03 8.91
CA ASP A 16 15.34 19.90 9.43
C ASP A 16 14.83 20.90 8.37
N ASP A 17 13.90 21.77 8.78
CA ASP A 17 13.28 22.81 7.94
C ASP A 17 14.26 23.89 7.48
N ARG A 18 15.46 23.96 8.06
CA ARG A 18 16.55 24.88 7.68
C ARG A 18 17.55 24.21 6.74
N GLY A 19 17.41 22.91 6.48
CA GLY A 19 18.32 22.12 5.67
C GLY A 19 19.56 21.61 6.42
N TYR A 20 19.57 21.66 7.76
CA TYR A 20 20.67 21.09 8.54
C TYR A 20 20.46 19.60 8.78
N ALA A 21 21.53 18.82 8.60
CA ALA A 21 21.52 17.39 8.92
C ALA A 21 21.38 17.18 10.43
N SER A 22 20.52 16.22 10.81
CA SER A 22 20.34 15.83 12.20
C SER A 22 21.53 15.02 12.72
N GLU A 23 21.89 15.18 14.00
CA GLU A 23 22.97 14.43 14.66
C GLU A 23 22.66 12.93 14.78
N ILE A 24 21.36 12.60 14.90
CA ILE A 24 20.84 11.24 14.92
C ILE A 24 19.86 11.11 13.75
N ILE A 25 19.92 9.99 13.03
CA ILE A 25 19.03 9.69 11.90
C ILE A 25 18.28 8.40 12.24
N PRO A 26 16.94 8.33 12.15
CA PRO A 26 16.03 9.44 11.86
C PRO A 26 16.07 10.55 12.92
N GLY A 27 16.16 11.81 12.47
CA GLY A 27 16.23 12.98 13.33
C GLY A 27 14.90 13.39 13.93
N LEU A 28 14.87 14.55 14.59
CA LEU A 28 13.64 15.18 15.10
C LEU A 28 12.82 14.26 16.03
N GLY A 29 13.50 13.42 16.83
CA GLY A 29 12.87 12.43 17.73
C GLY A 29 12.30 11.19 17.03
N MET A 30 12.42 11.07 15.71
CA MET A 30 11.90 9.91 14.98
C MET A 30 12.68 8.63 15.25
N HIS A 31 13.97 8.71 15.61
CA HIS A 31 14.74 7.53 16.05
C HIS A 31 14.06 6.80 17.23
N ASP A 32 13.45 7.53 18.16
CA ASP A 32 12.71 6.92 19.27
C ASP A 32 11.41 6.25 18.79
N ILE A 33 10.72 6.87 17.82
CA ILE A 33 9.50 6.31 17.21
C ILE A 33 9.83 4.98 16.55
N PHE A 34 10.78 4.98 15.61
CA PHE A 34 11.20 3.79 14.86
C PHE A 34 12.06 2.83 15.69
N GLY A 35 12.52 3.23 16.88
CA GLY A 35 13.33 2.42 17.78
C GLY A 35 14.75 2.14 17.28
N VAL A 36 15.24 2.92 16.32
CA VAL A 36 16.52 2.67 15.64
C VAL A 36 17.23 3.97 15.32
N ARG A 37 18.54 3.86 15.11
CA ARG A 37 19.36 4.90 14.46
C ARG A 37 20.11 4.33 13.26
N GLU A 38 20.49 5.19 12.32
CA GLU A 38 21.34 4.84 11.19
C GLU A 38 22.66 4.26 11.70
N ASN A 39 23.05 3.13 11.13
CA ASN A 39 24.38 2.55 11.30
C ASN A 39 25.30 2.98 10.15
N GLU A 40 24.81 2.75 8.93
CA GLU A 40 25.53 3.10 7.71
C GLU A 40 24.52 3.35 6.59
N VAL A 41 24.83 4.26 5.67
CA VAL A 41 24.11 4.43 4.41
C VAL A 41 25.07 4.47 3.24
N ARG A 42 24.75 3.74 2.17
CA ARG A 42 25.53 3.71 0.94
C ARG A 42 24.65 3.91 -0.28
N MET A 43 25.14 4.70 -1.25
CA MET A 43 24.49 4.76 -2.56
C MET A 43 24.77 3.49 -3.36
N ARG A 44 23.73 2.84 -3.92
CA ARG A 44 23.85 1.59 -4.68
C ARG A 44 22.80 1.51 -5.78
N GLU A 45 23.16 0.88 -6.89
CA GLU A 45 22.24 0.62 -8.01
C GLU A 45 21.36 -0.60 -7.77
N ASN A 46 21.96 -1.69 -7.26
CA ASN A 46 21.26 -2.92 -6.90
C ASN A 46 21.27 -3.07 -5.38
N ILE A 47 20.09 -3.22 -4.79
CA ILE A 47 19.91 -3.33 -3.35
C ILE A 47 18.95 -4.49 -3.13
N GLU A 48 19.40 -5.47 -2.35
CA GLU A 48 18.57 -6.59 -1.93
C GLU A 48 18.59 -6.72 -0.41
N PHE A 49 17.41 -6.92 0.15
CA PHE A 49 17.22 -7.28 1.54
C PHE A 49 16.64 -8.68 1.63
N THR A 50 17.02 -9.41 2.67
CA THR A 50 16.56 -10.78 2.91
C THR A 50 15.53 -10.77 4.02
N VAL A 51 14.34 -11.31 3.75
CA VAL A 51 13.27 -11.44 4.75
C VAL A 51 13.76 -12.29 5.91
N ALA A 52 13.57 -11.79 7.13
CA ALA A 52 14.02 -12.40 8.39
C ALA A 52 12.86 -12.82 9.31
N ASP A 53 11.72 -12.11 9.28
CA ASP A 53 10.51 -12.45 10.07
C ASP A 53 9.29 -12.58 9.14
N GLU A 54 8.89 -13.81 8.84
CA GLU A 54 7.70 -14.12 8.03
C GLU A 54 6.37 -14.06 8.82
N ASN A 55 6.42 -13.90 10.15
CA ASN A 55 5.23 -13.87 11.00
C ASN A 55 4.62 -12.47 11.17
N HIS A 56 5.30 -11.44 10.67
CA HIS A 56 4.78 -10.07 10.73
C HIS A 56 3.66 -9.88 9.68
N PRO A 57 2.55 -9.18 9.98
CA PRO A 57 1.46 -8.98 9.01
C PRO A 57 1.90 -8.38 7.67
N ALA A 58 2.87 -7.44 7.68
CA ALA A 58 3.44 -6.87 6.46
C ALA A 58 4.26 -7.87 5.61
N MET A 59 4.64 -9.02 6.18
CA MET A 59 5.43 -10.06 5.52
C MET A 59 4.61 -11.31 5.18
N GLN A 60 3.27 -11.25 5.33
CA GLN A 60 2.38 -12.38 5.09
C GLN A 60 2.57 -12.97 3.67
N GLY A 61 2.80 -14.29 3.61
CA GLY A 61 3.01 -15.01 2.34
C GLY A 61 4.44 -14.93 1.79
N LEU A 62 5.30 -14.08 2.35
CA LEU A 62 6.73 -14.12 2.11
C LEU A 62 7.38 -15.20 2.99
N LYS A 63 8.45 -15.82 2.50
CA LYS A 63 9.22 -16.81 3.26
C LYS A 63 10.50 -16.16 3.79
N ALA A 64 10.97 -16.64 4.93
CA ALA A 64 12.34 -16.33 5.37
C ALA A 64 13.34 -16.66 4.23
N GLY A 65 14.24 -15.74 3.93
CA GLY A 65 15.17 -15.87 2.79
C GLY A 65 14.68 -15.23 1.48
N SER A 66 13.39 -14.89 1.34
CA SER A 66 12.89 -14.14 0.18
C SER A 66 13.60 -12.80 0.02
N LYS A 67 13.72 -12.34 -1.24
CA LYS A 67 14.44 -11.12 -1.60
C LYS A 67 13.49 -9.97 -1.88
N LEU A 68 13.68 -8.89 -1.13
CA LEU A 68 13.08 -7.59 -1.35
C LEU A 68 14.10 -6.68 -2.04
N THR A 69 13.66 -5.90 -3.02
CA THR A 69 14.54 -5.02 -3.80
C THR A 69 14.38 -3.56 -3.41
N GLY A 70 15.50 -2.87 -3.23
CA GLY A 70 15.57 -1.45 -2.92
C GLY A 70 16.10 -0.59 -4.06
N SER A 71 16.19 0.72 -3.82
CA SER A 71 16.78 1.66 -4.78
C SER A 71 17.48 2.82 -4.08
N LEU A 72 18.52 3.34 -4.76
CA LEU A 72 19.34 4.51 -4.42
C LEU A 72 20.17 4.39 -3.13
N TYR A 73 19.57 4.06 -1.99
CA TYR A 73 20.24 3.97 -0.69
C TYR A 73 20.08 2.59 -0.07
N ALA A 74 21.19 1.99 0.35
CA ALA A 74 21.20 0.84 1.23
C ALA A 74 21.62 1.32 2.62
N GLN A 75 20.64 1.46 3.51
CA GLN A 75 20.80 1.89 4.89
C GLN A 75 20.68 0.67 5.81
N SER A 76 21.64 0.51 6.73
CA SER A 76 21.55 -0.43 7.85
C SER A 76 21.29 0.32 9.16
N LEU A 77 20.73 -0.38 10.14
CA LEU A 77 20.15 0.22 11.34
C LEU A 77 20.72 -0.41 12.62
N ASN A 78 21.03 0.43 13.60
CA ASN A 78 21.32 0.04 14.97
C ASN A 78 20.04 0.15 15.81
N LEU A 79 19.73 -0.90 16.57
CA LEU A 79 18.59 -0.92 17.47
C LEU A 79 18.87 -0.06 18.71
N LEU A 80 17.87 0.63 19.23
CA LEU A 80 17.96 1.30 20.52
C LEU A 80 17.71 0.28 21.65
N GLU A 81 18.56 0.29 22.67
CA GLU A 81 18.58 -0.74 23.73
C GLU A 81 17.27 -0.89 24.51
N ASN A 82 16.49 0.20 24.64
CA ASN A 82 15.26 0.23 25.43
C ASN A 82 13.98 0.12 24.57
N ARG A 83 14.09 -0.45 23.36
CA ARG A 83 12.98 -0.57 22.41
C ARG A 83 12.84 -2.02 21.97
N ASP A 84 11.60 -2.51 21.99
CA ASP A 84 11.25 -3.80 21.39
C ASP A 84 11.08 -3.60 19.88
N VAL A 85 12.15 -3.89 19.13
CA VAL A 85 12.22 -3.72 17.68
C VAL A 85 12.24 -5.08 17.01
N ARG A 86 11.29 -5.32 16.11
CA ARG A 86 11.30 -6.48 15.23
C ARG A 86 12.11 -6.20 13.97
N ILE A 87 13.01 -7.11 13.64
CA ILE A 87 13.76 -7.09 12.38
C ILE A 87 12.97 -7.89 11.35
N LEU A 88 12.46 -7.22 10.32
CA LEU A 88 11.67 -7.84 9.27
C LEU A 88 12.52 -8.28 8.08
N ALA A 89 13.59 -7.54 7.78
CA ALA A 89 14.55 -7.91 6.76
C ALA A 89 15.96 -7.38 7.08
N THR A 90 16.98 -8.06 6.56
CA THR A 90 18.39 -7.72 6.77
C THR A 90 19.12 -7.43 5.46
N THR A 91 20.23 -6.71 5.54
CA THR A 91 21.21 -6.61 4.46
C THR A 91 21.89 -7.97 4.23
N GLU A 92 22.71 -8.06 3.17
CA GLU A 92 23.57 -9.23 2.90
C GLU A 92 24.53 -9.54 4.06
N GLN A 93 24.97 -8.52 4.80
CA GLN A 93 25.84 -8.67 5.97
C GLN A 93 25.06 -9.00 7.26
N GLY A 94 23.77 -9.30 7.16
CA GLY A 94 22.91 -9.63 8.30
C GLY A 94 22.54 -8.44 9.18
N GLN A 95 22.80 -7.21 8.74
CA GLN A 95 22.44 -6.01 9.51
C GLN A 95 20.95 -5.69 9.35
N PRO A 96 20.25 -5.19 10.39
CA PRO A 96 18.85 -4.77 10.27
C PRO A 96 18.67 -3.73 9.16
N ALA A 97 17.69 -3.95 8.29
CA ALA A 97 17.42 -3.09 7.12
C ALA A 97 15.95 -2.68 7.01
N ILE A 98 15.03 -3.59 7.35
CA ILE A 98 13.61 -3.25 7.54
C ILE A 98 13.24 -3.64 8.97
N VAL A 99 12.70 -2.70 9.73
CA VAL A 99 12.33 -2.90 11.14
C VAL A 99 10.92 -2.41 11.42
N SER A 100 10.26 -3.01 12.41
CA SER A 100 8.99 -2.55 12.95
C SER A 100 9.07 -2.39 14.47
N THR A 101 8.45 -1.32 14.98
CA THR A 101 8.52 -0.94 16.39
C THR A 101 7.16 -0.41 16.85
N ARG A 102 6.69 -0.88 18.01
CA ARG A 102 5.48 -0.33 18.63
C ARG A 102 5.75 1.03 19.26
N PHE A 103 4.85 1.99 19.05
CA PHE A 103 4.95 3.33 19.63
C PHE A 103 3.58 3.87 20.08
N GLY A 104 3.36 3.86 21.40
CA GLY A 104 2.05 4.08 22.00
C GLY A 104 1.08 2.95 21.62
N LYS A 105 -0.09 3.29 21.08
CA LYS A 105 -1.11 2.34 20.61
C LYS A 105 -0.91 1.90 19.16
N GLY A 106 0.10 2.43 18.47
CA GLY A 106 0.34 2.20 17.03
C GLY A 106 1.68 1.51 16.76
N GLU A 107 2.06 1.46 15.49
CA GLU A 107 3.27 0.79 15.03
C GLU A 107 3.95 1.57 13.91
N SER A 108 5.28 1.61 13.92
CA SER A 108 6.09 2.30 12.94
C SER A 108 7.05 1.32 12.27
N MET A 109 7.23 1.46 10.96
CA MET A 109 8.13 0.66 10.15
C MET A 109 9.13 1.56 9.42
N LEU A 110 10.42 1.23 9.50
CA LEU A 110 11.45 1.89 8.72
C LEU A 110 12.05 0.89 7.73
N ALA A 111 12.02 1.23 6.45
CA ALA A 111 12.74 0.52 5.40
C ALA A 111 13.99 1.32 4.99
N GLY A 112 15.17 0.73 5.15
CA GLY A 112 16.46 1.33 4.86
C GLY A 112 16.78 1.49 3.36
N THR A 113 15.77 1.71 2.51
CA THR A 113 15.91 1.96 1.07
C THR A 113 14.66 2.62 0.51
N TYR A 114 14.69 3.02 -0.77
CA TYR A 114 13.49 3.45 -1.51
C TYR A 114 12.85 2.26 -2.22
N MET A 115 12.01 1.52 -1.49
CA MET A 115 11.27 0.35 -1.97
C MET A 115 10.27 0.73 -3.06
N GLY A 116 9.56 1.86 -2.88
CA GLY A 116 8.57 2.33 -3.85
C GLY A 116 9.21 2.66 -5.20
N MET A 117 10.36 3.35 -5.17
CA MET A 117 11.11 3.65 -6.38
C MET A 117 11.68 2.39 -7.05
N ALA A 118 12.14 1.41 -6.26
CA ALA A 118 12.61 0.14 -6.80
C ALA A 118 11.50 -0.57 -7.58
N ASN A 119 10.32 -0.66 -6.96
CA ASN A 119 9.18 -1.37 -7.51
C ASN A 119 8.59 -0.68 -8.74
N PHE A 120 8.66 0.66 -8.81
CA PHE A 120 8.29 1.40 -10.01
C PHE A 120 9.22 1.13 -11.20
N ARG A 121 10.53 0.95 -10.97
CA ARG A 121 11.52 0.77 -12.03
C ARG A 121 11.54 -0.66 -12.58
N LYS A 122 11.51 -1.64 -11.69
CA LYS A 122 11.53 -3.05 -12.04
C LYS A 122 10.65 -3.81 -11.07
N PHE A 123 9.70 -4.52 -11.65
CA PHE A 123 8.75 -5.33 -10.93
C PHE A 123 9.44 -6.44 -10.10
N ASN A 124 8.98 -6.61 -8.86
CA ASN A 124 9.34 -7.70 -7.96
C ASN A 124 8.09 -8.16 -7.18
N ASP A 125 7.66 -9.41 -7.39
CA ASP A 125 6.48 -10.00 -6.73
C ASP A 125 6.51 -9.89 -5.19
N ASN A 126 7.69 -9.98 -4.58
CA ASN A 126 7.84 -9.86 -3.13
C ASN A 126 7.64 -8.41 -2.65
N ASN A 127 8.08 -7.42 -3.43
CA ASN A 127 7.84 -6.02 -3.11
C ASN A 127 6.33 -5.70 -3.20
N ASP A 128 5.66 -6.18 -4.25
CA ASP A 128 4.20 -6.03 -4.39
C ASP A 128 3.44 -6.65 -3.24
N SER A 129 3.77 -7.90 -2.89
CA SER A 129 3.19 -8.59 -1.75
C SER A 129 3.41 -7.79 -0.46
N PHE A 130 4.62 -7.28 -0.23
CA PHE A 130 4.92 -6.40 0.91
C PHE A 130 4.03 -5.16 0.92
N PHE A 131 3.88 -4.44 -0.20
CA PHE A 131 3.04 -3.23 -0.28
C PHE A 131 1.56 -3.51 -0.07
N ILE A 132 1.02 -4.61 -0.62
CA ILE A 132 -0.36 -5.03 -0.40
C ILE A 132 -0.57 -5.37 1.08
N ASN A 133 0.39 -6.08 1.69
CA ASN A 133 0.32 -6.46 3.10
C ASN A 133 0.39 -5.27 4.06
N LEU A 134 0.90 -4.10 3.63
CA LEU A 134 0.83 -2.87 4.44
C LEU A 134 -0.62 -2.48 4.75
N LEU A 135 -1.57 -2.78 3.84
CA LEU A 135 -2.99 -2.55 4.08
C LEU A 135 -3.49 -3.39 5.25
N ASN A 136 -3.12 -4.68 5.28
CA ASN A 136 -3.47 -5.60 6.36
C ASN A 136 -2.81 -5.18 7.68
N TRP A 137 -1.52 -4.86 7.64
CA TRP A 137 -0.76 -4.38 8.79
C TRP A 137 -1.38 -3.13 9.42
N ALA A 138 -1.78 -2.16 8.59
CA ALA A 138 -2.44 -0.93 9.03
C ALA A 138 -3.94 -1.09 9.34
N ASN A 139 -4.49 -2.30 9.27
CA ASN A 139 -5.92 -2.60 9.46
C ASN A 139 -6.84 -1.78 8.51
N ILE A 140 -6.37 -1.49 7.29
CA ILE A 140 -7.14 -0.74 6.30
C ILE A 140 -8.20 -1.66 5.71
N LYS A 141 -9.47 -1.29 5.91
CA LYS A 141 -10.60 -1.93 5.26
C LYS A 141 -10.78 -1.32 3.88
N ARG A 142 -10.51 -2.10 2.83
CA ARG A 142 -10.69 -1.67 1.45
C ARG A 142 -12.19 -1.46 1.18
N PRO A 143 -12.61 -0.29 0.66
CA PRO A 143 -14.01 -0.03 0.35
C PRO A 143 -14.48 -0.81 -0.87
N PHE A 144 -13.55 -1.29 -1.70
CA PHE A 144 -13.83 -2.22 -2.79
C PHE A 144 -12.61 -3.12 -3.07
N THR A 145 -12.85 -4.22 -3.77
CA THR A 145 -11.85 -5.09 -4.38
C THR A 145 -12.17 -5.28 -5.86
N THR A 146 -11.19 -5.75 -6.64
CA THR A 146 -11.39 -6.01 -8.06
C THR A 146 -10.89 -7.40 -8.44
N SER A 147 -11.45 -7.98 -9.51
CA SER A 147 -10.94 -9.23 -10.10
C SER A 147 -9.52 -9.11 -10.67
N LEU A 148 -8.99 -7.88 -10.78
CA LEU A 148 -7.66 -7.56 -11.30
C LEU A 148 -6.65 -7.18 -10.22
N ASP A 149 -7.00 -7.32 -8.94
CA ASP A 149 -6.08 -7.02 -7.83
C ASP A 149 -4.80 -7.87 -7.92
N GLY A 150 -3.63 -7.24 -7.76
CA GLY A 150 -2.32 -7.89 -7.86
C GLY A 150 -1.83 -8.13 -9.30
N ARG A 151 -2.56 -7.64 -10.30
CA ARG A 151 -2.13 -7.71 -11.71
C ARG A 151 -0.97 -6.74 -11.98
N VAL A 152 -0.01 -7.19 -12.77
CA VAL A 152 1.30 -6.51 -12.97
C VAL A 152 1.45 -5.87 -14.35
N SER A 153 0.55 -6.18 -15.28
CA SER A 153 0.53 -5.68 -16.66
C SER A 153 -0.89 -5.35 -17.08
N ASN A 154 -1.07 -4.56 -18.16
CA ASN A 154 -2.39 -4.11 -18.63
C ASN A 154 -3.26 -3.53 -17.50
N GLN A 155 -2.76 -2.45 -16.90
CA GLN A 155 -3.34 -1.88 -15.70
C GLN A 155 -4.72 -1.28 -15.97
N VAL A 156 -5.70 -1.66 -15.16
CA VAL A 156 -6.99 -0.98 -15.04
C VAL A 156 -7.03 -0.35 -13.66
N GLU A 157 -7.14 0.96 -13.62
CA GLU A 157 -7.19 1.72 -12.38
C GLU A 157 -8.64 1.94 -11.96
N VAL A 158 -8.96 1.59 -10.72
CA VAL A 158 -10.27 1.87 -10.11
C VAL A 158 -10.12 2.88 -8.98
N ARG A 159 -10.90 3.96 -9.03
CA ARG A 159 -10.99 4.95 -7.94
C ARG A 159 -12.43 5.06 -7.46
N LEU A 160 -12.59 5.22 -6.16
CA LEU A 160 -13.87 5.45 -5.51
C LEU A 160 -13.93 6.86 -4.94
N GLN A 161 -15.04 7.54 -5.19
CA GLN A 161 -15.37 8.82 -4.59
C GLN A 161 -16.74 8.71 -3.91
N ASP A 162 -16.80 9.06 -2.62
CA ASP A 162 -18.07 9.18 -1.91
C ASP A 162 -18.83 10.43 -2.41
N THR A 163 -20.15 10.29 -2.51
CA THR A 163 -21.07 11.41 -2.76
C THR A 163 -22.11 11.49 -1.65
N LYS A 164 -22.93 12.53 -1.66
CA LYS A 164 -24.03 12.68 -0.69
C LYS A 164 -25.03 11.52 -0.77
N ASP A 165 -25.27 11.00 -1.97
CA ASP A 165 -26.36 10.07 -2.27
C ASP A 165 -25.87 8.65 -2.61
N GLY A 166 -24.54 8.43 -2.62
CA GLY A 166 -23.94 7.15 -2.97
C GLY A 166 -22.46 7.27 -3.30
N TYR A 167 -22.06 6.73 -4.47
CA TYR A 167 -20.66 6.65 -4.88
C TYR A 167 -20.48 6.99 -6.36
N LEU A 168 -19.29 7.44 -6.72
CA LEU A 168 -18.77 7.42 -8.09
C LEU A 168 -17.59 6.45 -8.15
N VAL A 169 -17.65 5.49 -9.08
CA VAL A 169 -16.58 4.56 -9.38
C VAL A 169 -15.99 4.94 -10.73
N PHE A 170 -14.74 5.36 -10.74
CA PHE A 170 -13.96 5.63 -11.95
C PHE A 170 -13.21 4.36 -12.33
N ILE A 171 -13.37 3.90 -13.56
CA ILE A 171 -12.67 2.73 -14.11
C ILE A 171 -11.90 3.23 -15.32
N ILE A 172 -10.57 3.20 -15.26
CA ILE A 172 -9.67 3.77 -16.27
C ILE A 172 -8.80 2.65 -16.81
N ASN A 173 -8.97 2.30 -18.09
CA ASN A 173 -8.15 1.29 -18.73
C ASN A 173 -6.87 1.91 -19.30
N HIS A 174 -5.74 1.73 -18.62
CA HIS A 174 -4.44 2.20 -19.12
C HIS A 174 -3.80 1.23 -20.12
N SER A 175 -4.36 0.02 -20.29
CA SER A 175 -3.82 -0.99 -21.19
C SER A 175 -4.07 -0.67 -22.67
N ASP A 176 -3.34 -1.36 -23.55
CA ASP A 176 -3.59 -1.32 -25.00
C ASP A 176 -4.68 -2.32 -25.43
N ASN A 177 -5.26 -3.09 -24.49
CA ASN A 177 -6.24 -4.14 -24.75
C ASN A 177 -7.62 -3.78 -24.21
N ARG A 178 -8.66 -4.43 -24.72
CA ARG A 178 -9.95 -4.48 -24.03
C ARG A 178 -9.80 -5.36 -22.79
N GLU A 179 -10.33 -4.91 -21.66
CA GLU A 179 -10.24 -5.61 -20.38
C GLU A 179 -11.64 -5.87 -19.79
N GLU A 180 -11.78 -6.98 -19.08
CA GLU A 180 -12.97 -7.31 -18.29
C GLU A 180 -12.64 -7.12 -16.80
N ILE A 181 -13.52 -6.45 -16.07
CA ILE A 181 -13.32 -6.19 -14.65
C ILE A 181 -14.61 -6.40 -13.86
N GLU A 182 -14.46 -7.06 -12.72
CA GLU A 182 -15.47 -7.18 -11.68
C GLU A 182 -15.00 -6.39 -10.46
N ILE A 183 -15.90 -5.56 -9.91
CA ILE A 183 -15.63 -4.74 -8.74
C ILE A 183 -16.64 -5.10 -7.66
N GLU A 184 -16.16 -5.51 -6.49
CA GLU A 184 -16.97 -5.71 -5.30
C GLU A 184 -16.94 -4.46 -4.43
N LEU A 185 -17.95 -3.60 -4.54
CA LEU A 185 -18.07 -2.37 -3.75
C LEU A 185 -18.82 -2.61 -2.44
N LYS A 186 -18.21 -2.26 -1.30
CA LYS A 186 -18.89 -2.29 -0.01
C LYS A 186 -19.83 -1.08 0.13
N VAL A 187 -21.08 -1.35 0.45
CA VAL A 187 -22.14 -0.35 0.60
C VAL A 187 -22.67 -0.31 2.04
N SER A 188 -23.37 0.76 2.40
CA SER A 188 -23.82 0.97 3.79
C SER A 188 -24.94 0.01 4.24
N ALA A 189 -25.80 -0.41 3.34
CA ALA A 189 -26.96 -1.26 3.63
C ALA A 189 -27.32 -2.19 2.46
N ASP A 190 -28.04 -3.27 2.75
CA ASP A 190 -28.57 -4.11 1.69
C ASP A 190 -29.77 -3.47 0.98
N GLY A 191 -29.93 -3.74 -0.31
CA GLY A 191 -31.06 -3.26 -1.11
C GLY A 191 -30.79 -3.27 -2.61
N THR A 192 -31.70 -2.65 -3.37
CA THR A 192 -31.54 -2.39 -4.80
C THR A 192 -30.76 -1.10 -5.01
N TYR A 193 -29.82 -1.13 -5.96
CA TYR A 193 -28.99 0.00 -6.35
C TYR A 193 -29.11 0.21 -7.86
N THR A 194 -29.12 1.47 -8.28
CA THR A 194 -28.97 1.85 -9.69
C THR A 194 -27.49 2.11 -9.97
N LEU A 195 -26.96 1.42 -10.97
CA LEU A 195 -25.66 1.69 -11.58
C LEU A 195 -25.90 2.47 -12.86
N ARG A 196 -25.41 3.71 -12.93
CA ARG A 196 -25.47 4.54 -14.14
C ARG A 196 -24.08 4.83 -14.65
N ASP A 197 -23.77 4.39 -15.86
CA ASP A 197 -22.59 4.85 -16.59
C ASP A 197 -22.89 6.23 -17.16
N ILE A 198 -22.26 7.27 -16.61
CA ILE A 198 -22.52 8.66 -16.98
C ILE A 198 -21.92 8.99 -18.35
N ILE A 199 -20.88 8.27 -18.78
CA ILE A 199 -20.23 8.51 -20.08
C ILE A 199 -21.01 7.81 -21.18
N ASN A 200 -21.30 6.52 -21.00
CA ASN A 200 -21.98 5.72 -22.01
C ASN A 200 -23.52 5.85 -21.96
N MET A 201 -24.04 6.58 -20.98
CA MET A 201 -25.48 6.80 -20.76
C MET A 201 -26.28 5.49 -20.62
N THR A 202 -25.63 4.46 -20.08
CA THR A 202 -26.28 3.18 -19.77
C THR A 202 -26.66 3.11 -18.30
N GLN A 203 -27.68 2.32 -17.97
CA GLN A 203 -28.06 2.09 -16.58
C GLN A 203 -28.56 0.66 -16.37
N LYS A 204 -28.32 0.13 -15.18
CA LYS A 204 -28.88 -1.15 -14.72
C LYS A 204 -29.19 -1.11 -13.24
N GLU A 205 -30.20 -1.86 -12.82
CA GLU A 205 -30.45 -2.13 -11.41
C GLU A 205 -29.71 -3.40 -10.98
N VAL A 206 -29.13 -3.35 -9.78
CA VAL A 206 -28.45 -4.49 -9.14
C VAL A 206 -28.92 -4.62 -7.71
N HIS A 207 -28.88 -5.84 -7.18
CA HIS A 207 -29.16 -6.09 -5.78
C HIS A 207 -27.85 -6.31 -5.05
N SER A 208 -27.69 -5.70 -3.88
CA SER A 208 -26.56 -6.02 -3.03
C SER A 208 -26.75 -7.39 -2.38
N SER A 209 -25.63 -8.02 -2.04
CA SER A 209 -25.57 -9.21 -1.20
C SER A 209 -24.52 -9.00 -0.12
N ALA A 210 -24.88 -9.24 1.14
CA ALA A 210 -23.98 -9.04 2.29
C ALA A 210 -23.29 -7.66 2.27
N LYS A 211 -24.06 -6.59 2.03
CA LYS A 211 -23.60 -5.20 1.90
C LYS A 211 -22.52 -5.01 0.82
N THR A 212 -22.58 -5.79 -0.24
CA THR A 212 -21.68 -5.67 -1.40
C THR A 212 -22.52 -5.51 -2.65
N VAL A 213 -22.16 -4.54 -3.49
CA VAL A 213 -22.68 -4.36 -4.84
C VAL A 213 -21.60 -4.78 -5.82
N GLU A 214 -21.95 -5.67 -6.75
CA GLU A 214 -21.05 -6.13 -7.80
C GLU A 214 -21.22 -5.27 -9.06
N ILE A 215 -20.11 -4.75 -9.58
CA ILE A 215 -20.05 -3.99 -10.82
C ILE A 215 -19.16 -4.76 -11.79
N SER A 216 -19.80 -5.43 -12.76
CA SER A 216 -19.11 -6.09 -13.87
C SER A 216 -19.25 -5.24 -15.14
N THR A 217 -18.13 -4.99 -15.83
CA THR A 217 -18.05 -4.28 -17.10
C THR A 217 -16.89 -4.77 -17.96
N GLN A 218 -17.06 -4.66 -19.28
CA GLN A 218 -15.93 -4.62 -20.22
C GLN A 218 -15.57 -3.16 -20.47
N ILE A 219 -14.29 -2.87 -20.64
CA ILE A 219 -13.79 -1.52 -20.94
C ILE A 219 -12.79 -1.59 -22.09
N ASP A 220 -13.01 -0.75 -23.11
CA ASP A 220 -12.14 -0.71 -24.29
C ASP A 220 -10.74 -0.17 -23.96
N SER A 221 -9.80 -0.44 -24.86
CA SER A 221 -8.43 0.04 -24.76
C SER A 221 -8.39 1.57 -24.64
N LYS A 222 -7.66 2.08 -23.65
CA LYS A 222 -7.52 3.53 -23.34
C LYS A 222 -8.83 4.25 -23.01
N ASP A 223 -9.88 3.51 -22.65
CA ASP A 223 -11.20 4.09 -22.35
C ASP A 223 -11.41 4.32 -20.84
N VAL A 224 -12.47 5.06 -20.51
CA VAL A 224 -12.87 5.40 -19.14
C VAL A 224 -14.37 5.20 -18.96
N HIS A 225 -14.76 4.46 -17.91
CA HIS A 225 -16.14 4.41 -17.43
C HIS A 225 -16.26 5.18 -16.11
N VAL A 226 -17.37 5.89 -15.93
CA VAL A 226 -17.72 6.54 -14.66
C VAL A 226 -19.08 6.05 -14.22
N ILE A 227 -19.09 5.17 -13.23
CA ILE A 227 -20.30 4.51 -12.73
C ILE A 227 -20.78 5.22 -11.47
N GLU A 228 -21.94 5.86 -11.56
CA GLU A 228 -22.68 6.34 -10.41
C GLU A 228 -23.46 5.21 -9.77
N VAL A 229 -23.30 5.04 -8.45
CA VAL A 229 -23.94 3.99 -7.66
C VAL A 229 -24.85 4.64 -6.63
N VAL A 230 -26.17 4.52 -6.82
CA VAL A 230 -27.19 5.14 -5.95
C VAL A 230 -28.12 4.08 -5.40
N SER A 231 -28.48 4.17 -4.12
CA SER A 231 -29.47 3.26 -3.52
C SER A 231 -30.88 3.65 -3.93
N ASN A 232 -31.69 2.68 -4.37
CA ASN A 232 -33.08 2.89 -4.78
C ASN A 232 -34.04 3.01 -3.59
N LYS A 233 -33.58 3.52 -2.43
CA LYS A 233 -34.43 3.69 -1.24
C LYS A 233 -35.74 4.34 -1.66
N LYS A 234 -36.86 3.63 -1.45
CA LYS A 234 -38.19 4.22 -1.55
C LYS A 234 -38.19 5.43 -0.60
N ARG A 235 -38.34 6.62 -1.18
CA ARG A 235 -38.75 7.81 -0.41
C ARG A 235 -40.04 7.50 0.34
#